data_AF-A0A935FWM8-F1
#
_entry.id   AF-A0A935FWM8-F1
#
_cell.length_a   1.000
_cell.length_b   1.000
_cell.length_c   1.000
_cell.angle_alpha   90.00
_cell.angle_beta   90.00
_cell.angle_gamma   90.00
#
_symmetry.space_group_name_H-M   'P 1'
#
loop_
_entity.id
_entity.type
_entity.pdbx_description
1 polymer ?
#
loop_
_entity_poly.entity_id
_entity_poly.type
_entity_poly.pdbx_seq_one_letter_code
_entity_poly.pdbx_strand_id
1 'polypeptide(L)'
;MQPAPPILNQAYYSGWAAKWVIDDQINGDQVSFIRGNRKAPWTCWGPYLWADGTTPRSDGLTWICPDDYNLDGTHPSVIGRNKVGNMLMNFFLNDPASKPWFRKNLSVHLTIAPEGLYIPANNNLRMSDTIHVYLRRNFMPFEIVDSGTTVIGTSSMLANLNFYNVTNGTYYLQIRHRNSIETWSRNGGENLIFGGIFDYNMTSSAGTAYGII
;
A
#
# COMPACT_ATOMS: atom_id res chain seq x y z
N MET A 1 -21.23 40.07 9.24
CA MET A 1 -20.89 38.69 8.82
C MET A 1 -21.17 37.81 10.01
N GLN A 2 -22.25 37.04 9.97
CA GLN A 2 -22.62 36.15 11.07
C GLN A 2 -21.66 34.95 11.04
N PRO A 3 -21.01 34.57 12.15
CA PRO A 3 -20.19 33.36 12.19
C PRO A 3 -21.06 32.16 11.79
N ALA A 4 -20.50 31.25 10.99
CA ALA A 4 -21.21 30.06 10.53
C ALA A 4 -21.82 29.31 11.73
N PRO A 5 -23.06 28.79 11.63
CA PRO A 5 -23.71 28.04 12.71
C PRO A 5 -22.91 26.77 13.10
N PRO A 6 -23.12 26.20 14.30
CA PRO A 6 -22.19 25.30 15.01
C PRO A 6 -22.17 23.83 14.52
N ILE A 7 -22.20 23.63 13.21
CA ILE A 7 -22.30 22.32 12.53
C ILE A 7 -20.94 21.75 12.09
N LEU A 8 -19.85 22.53 12.21
CA LEU A 8 -18.47 22.02 12.08
C LEU A 8 -18.05 21.07 13.23
N ASN A 9 -18.93 20.88 14.23
CA ASN A 9 -18.66 20.09 15.43
C ASN A 9 -18.81 18.57 15.23
N GLN A 10 -19.72 18.15 14.34
CA GLN A 10 -20.03 16.72 14.18
C GLN A 10 -18.87 15.95 13.55
N ALA A 11 -18.26 16.49 12.48
CA ALA A 11 -17.11 15.86 11.82
C ALA A 11 -15.85 15.86 12.72
N TYR A 12 -15.70 16.89 13.55
CA TYR A 12 -14.64 16.94 14.55
C TYR A 12 -14.80 15.84 15.61
N TYR A 13 -15.96 15.78 16.27
CA TYR A 13 -16.20 14.78 17.30
C TYR A 13 -16.32 13.36 16.78
N SER A 14 -16.86 13.15 15.57
CA SER A 14 -16.88 11.82 14.97
C SER A 14 -15.46 11.32 14.66
N GLY A 15 -14.54 12.21 14.29
CA GLY A 15 -13.11 11.90 14.17
C GLY A 15 -12.49 11.42 15.48
N TRP A 16 -12.76 12.12 16.58
CA TRP A 16 -12.30 11.71 17.92
C TRP A 16 -12.94 10.40 18.38
N ALA A 17 -14.22 10.18 18.11
CA ALA A 17 -14.90 8.93 18.42
C ALA A 17 -14.27 7.75 17.65
N ALA A 18 -14.00 7.93 16.35
CA ALA A 18 -13.30 6.92 15.55
C ALA A 18 -11.88 6.65 16.08
N LYS A 19 -11.16 7.70 16.50
CA LYS A 19 -9.85 7.59 17.13
C LYS A 19 -9.87 6.64 18.32
N TRP A 20 -10.76 6.89 19.27
CA TRP A 20 -10.80 6.12 20.51
C TRP A 20 -11.14 4.66 20.26
N VAL A 21 -12.09 4.37 19.36
CA VAL A 21 -12.41 2.97 18.99
C VAL A 21 -11.21 2.26 18.37
N ILE A 22 -10.44 2.94 17.52
CA ILE A 22 -9.24 2.35 16.91
C ILE A 22 -8.14 2.15 17.95
N ASP A 23 -7.91 3.13 18.83
CA ASP A 23 -6.93 3.02 19.91
C ASP A 23 -7.24 1.85 20.84
N ASP A 24 -8.51 1.68 21.25
CA ASP A 24 -8.96 0.56 22.07
C ASP A 24 -8.68 -0.79 21.36
N GLN A 25 -8.99 -0.89 20.06
CA GLN A 25 -8.68 -2.10 19.28
C GLN A 25 -7.18 -2.40 19.19
N ILE A 26 -6.32 -1.37 19.04
CA ILE A 26 -4.86 -1.51 19.01
C ILE A 26 -4.34 -1.98 20.37
N ASN A 27 -4.90 -1.48 21.47
CA ASN A 27 -4.52 -1.85 22.84
C ASN A 27 -5.06 -3.23 23.26
N GLY A 28 -5.80 -3.91 22.39
CA GLY A 28 -6.35 -5.24 22.65
C GLY A 28 -7.63 -5.24 23.48
N ASP A 29 -8.24 -4.08 23.68
CA ASP A 29 -9.55 -3.99 24.31
C ASP A 29 -10.59 -4.63 23.39
N GLN A 30 -11.39 -5.53 23.95
CA GLN A 30 -12.52 -6.10 23.22
C GLN A 30 -13.65 -5.09 23.18
N VAL A 31 -13.56 -4.15 22.23
CA VAL A 31 -14.68 -3.29 21.88
C VAL A 31 -15.86 -4.21 21.56
N SER A 32 -16.84 -4.21 22.45
CA SER A 32 -17.97 -5.14 22.42
C SER A 32 -19.19 -4.38 21.93
N PHE A 33 -20.01 -5.01 21.08
CA PHE A 33 -21.32 -4.44 20.78
C PHE A 33 -22.17 -4.37 22.06
N ILE A 34 -22.91 -3.27 22.24
CA ILE A 34 -23.85 -3.07 23.36
C ILE A 34 -24.88 -4.23 23.46
N ARG A 35 -25.06 -5.02 22.40
CA ARG A 35 -25.90 -6.23 22.38
C ARG A 35 -25.12 -7.48 21.97
N GLY A 36 -24.91 -8.35 22.95
CA GLY A 36 -24.31 -9.66 22.78
C GLY A 36 -22.79 -9.60 22.82
N ASN A 37 -22.19 -10.63 23.38
CA ASN A 37 -20.75 -10.80 23.61
C ASN A 37 -19.95 -10.94 22.29
N ARG A 38 -20.16 -10.03 21.33
CA ARG A 38 -19.60 -10.02 19.98
C ARG A 38 -18.51 -8.96 19.90
N LYS A 39 -17.36 -9.36 19.38
CA LYS A 39 -16.26 -8.45 19.05
C LYS A 39 -16.70 -7.47 17.97
N ALA A 40 -16.33 -6.20 18.11
CA ALA A 40 -16.50 -5.19 17.07
C ALA A 40 -15.74 -5.60 15.79
N PRO A 41 -16.22 -5.22 14.60
CA PRO A 41 -15.46 -5.39 13.37
C PRO A 41 -14.15 -4.62 13.43
N TRP A 42 -13.16 -5.06 12.65
CA TRP A 42 -11.95 -4.29 12.44
C TRP A 42 -12.30 -2.90 11.92
N THR A 43 -11.85 -1.87 12.64
CA THR A 43 -12.08 -0.48 12.29
C THR A 43 -10.73 0.15 11.94
N CYS A 44 -10.68 0.85 10.82
CA CYS A 44 -9.49 1.57 10.40
C CYS A 44 -9.82 3.02 10.06
N TRP A 45 -8.77 3.82 9.94
CA TRP A 45 -8.89 5.20 9.48
C TRP A 45 -9.35 5.25 8.02
N GLY A 46 -10.11 6.30 7.70
CA GLY A 46 -10.31 6.79 6.34
C GLY A 46 -9.65 8.17 6.21
N PRO A 47 -9.89 8.91 5.11
CA PRO A 47 -9.44 10.30 5.03
C PRO A 47 -10.13 11.12 6.13
N TYR A 48 -9.35 11.86 6.92
CA TYR A 48 -9.94 12.74 7.92
C TYR A 48 -10.51 13.97 7.21
N LEU A 49 -11.84 14.13 7.24
CA LEU A 49 -12.55 15.14 6.43
C LEU A 49 -12.69 16.50 7.12
N TRP A 50 -12.31 16.62 8.40
CA TRP A 50 -12.47 17.88 9.14
C TRP A 50 -11.30 18.85 8.92
N ALA A 51 -11.64 20.13 8.80
CA ALA A 51 -10.74 21.28 8.88
C ALA A 51 -11.50 22.50 9.45
N ASP A 52 -10.78 23.46 10.03
CA ASP A 52 -11.35 24.66 10.66
C ASP A 52 -11.66 25.75 9.62
N GLY A 53 -12.67 25.50 8.79
CA GLY A 53 -13.11 26.43 7.75
C GLY A 53 -11.96 26.81 6.80
N THR A 54 -11.68 28.10 6.69
CA THR A 54 -10.60 28.63 5.84
C THR A 54 -9.21 28.56 6.49
N THR A 55 -9.10 28.17 7.76
CA THR A 55 -7.82 27.89 8.40
C THR A 55 -7.29 26.55 7.87
N PRO A 56 -6.15 26.55 7.14
CA PRO A 56 -5.63 25.32 6.55
C PRO A 56 -5.17 24.35 7.63
N ARG A 57 -5.57 23.09 7.49
CA ARG A 57 -4.95 21.97 8.22
C ARG A 57 -3.49 21.81 7.77
N SER A 58 -2.70 21.03 8.49
CA SER A 58 -1.29 20.73 8.17
C SER A 58 -1.06 20.18 6.75
N ASP A 59 -2.07 19.60 6.11
CA ASP A 59 -2.04 19.11 4.73
C ASP A 59 -2.71 20.05 3.72
N GLY A 60 -3.07 21.27 4.15
CA GLY A 60 -3.69 22.31 3.33
C GLY A 60 -5.20 22.20 3.16
N LEU A 61 -5.88 21.21 3.76
CA LEU A 61 -7.34 21.10 3.66
C LEU A 61 -8.03 22.32 4.28
N THR A 62 -8.97 22.90 3.52
CA THR A 62 -9.88 23.97 3.95
C THR A 62 -11.30 23.69 3.45
N TRP A 63 -12.26 24.28 4.15
CA TRP A 63 -13.68 24.32 3.82
C TRP A 63 -14.17 25.76 3.71
N ILE A 64 -14.54 26.17 2.50
CA ILE A 64 -14.92 27.53 2.14
C ILE A 64 -16.44 27.62 2.06
N CYS A 65 -17.04 28.58 2.75
CA CYS A 65 -18.46 28.91 2.61
C CYS A 65 -18.61 30.18 1.76
N PRO A 66 -19.52 30.24 0.75
CA PRO A 66 -20.51 29.23 0.36
C PRO A 66 -20.04 28.26 -0.75
N ASP A 67 -18.74 28.20 -1.07
CA ASP A 67 -18.28 27.42 -2.22
C ASP A 67 -18.42 25.91 -1.99
N ASP A 68 -17.94 25.40 -0.86
CA ASP A 68 -17.96 23.97 -0.53
C ASP A 68 -19.25 23.50 0.14
N TYR A 69 -20.11 24.42 0.58
CA TYR A 69 -21.37 24.12 1.27
C TYR A 69 -22.56 24.77 0.57
N ASN A 70 -23.73 24.16 0.71
CA ASN A 70 -24.96 24.87 0.44
C ASN A 70 -25.13 26.04 1.43
N LEU A 71 -26.08 26.95 1.16
CA LEU A 71 -26.37 28.10 2.03
C LEU A 71 -26.76 27.72 3.47
N ASP A 72 -27.05 26.44 3.72
CA ASP A 72 -27.31 25.89 5.05
C ASP A 72 -26.03 25.66 5.90
N GLY A 73 -24.85 25.84 5.31
CA GLY A 73 -23.55 25.64 5.95
C GLY A 73 -23.25 24.20 6.37
N THR A 74 -24.13 23.24 6.07
CA THR A 74 -24.07 21.84 6.54
C THR A 74 -23.81 20.90 5.38
N HIS A 75 -24.63 20.99 4.35
CA HIS A 75 -24.62 20.04 3.26
C HIS A 75 -23.56 20.47 2.25
N PRO A 76 -22.65 19.58 1.83
CA PRO A 76 -21.67 19.93 0.83
C PRO A 76 -22.35 20.31 -0.49
N SER A 77 -21.86 21.38 -1.11
CA SER A 77 -22.21 21.76 -2.48
C SER A 77 -21.69 20.71 -3.48
N VAL A 78 -21.92 20.92 -4.79
CA VAL A 78 -21.27 20.09 -5.82
C VAL A 78 -19.74 20.13 -5.68
N ILE A 79 -19.18 21.31 -5.39
CA ILE A 79 -17.73 21.50 -5.21
C ILE A 79 -17.26 20.74 -3.97
N GLY A 80 -17.96 20.89 -2.84
CA GLY A 80 -17.61 20.19 -1.60
C GLY A 80 -17.70 18.67 -1.73
N ARG A 81 -18.74 18.14 -2.41
CA ARG A 81 -18.87 16.69 -2.68
C ARG A 81 -17.71 16.18 -3.53
N ASN A 82 -17.30 16.91 -4.57
CA ASN A 82 -16.15 16.55 -5.39
C ASN A 82 -14.85 16.58 -4.57
N LYS A 83 -14.69 17.55 -3.66
CA LYS A 83 -13.56 17.62 -2.73
C LYS A 83 -13.49 16.37 -1.85
N VAL A 84 -14.59 15.98 -1.18
CA VAL A 84 -14.66 14.74 -0.38
C VAL A 84 -14.39 13.51 -1.25
N GLY A 85 -14.97 13.43 -2.45
CA GLY A 85 -14.78 12.32 -3.38
C GLY A 85 -13.31 12.13 -3.78
N ASN A 86 -12.60 13.23 -4.05
CA ASN A 86 -11.17 13.22 -4.35
C ASN A 86 -10.33 12.76 -3.16
N MET A 87 -10.67 13.20 -1.93
CA MET A 87 -9.99 12.74 -0.72
C MET A 87 -10.16 11.22 -0.51
N LEU A 88 -11.38 10.69 -0.68
CA LEU A 88 -11.67 9.26 -0.58
C LEU A 88 -10.96 8.45 -1.67
N MET A 89 -11.01 8.91 -2.93
CA MET A 89 -10.32 8.24 -4.03
C MET A 89 -8.80 8.22 -3.81
N ASN A 90 -8.22 9.34 -3.37
CA ASN A 90 -6.79 9.43 -3.04
C ASN A 90 -6.43 8.46 -1.91
N PHE A 91 -7.24 8.41 -0.85
CA PHE A 91 -7.06 7.44 0.24
C PHE A 91 -7.07 6.01 -0.30
N PHE A 92 -8.12 5.61 -1.03
CA PHE A 92 -8.25 4.25 -1.54
C PHE A 92 -7.10 3.82 -2.47
N LEU A 93 -6.58 4.74 -3.30
CA LEU A 93 -5.49 4.47 -4.24
C LEU A 93 -4.11 4.35 -3.58
N ASN A 94 -3.89 4.96 -2.41
CA ASN A 94 -2.55 5.17 -1.87
C ASN A 94 -2.33 4.64 -0.45
N ASP A 95 -3.38 4.52 0.37
CA ASP A 95 -3.24 4.02 1.73
C ASP A 95 -2.81 2.53 1.74
N PRO A 96 -1.80 2.12 2.55
CA PRO A 96 -1.30 0.74 2.56
C PRO A 96 -2.35 -0.32 2.93
N ALA A 97 -3.39 0.04 3.70
CA ALA A 97 -4.45 -0.88 4.08
C ALA A 97 -5.58 -0.94 3.04
N SER A 98 -5.84 0.14 2.29
CA SER A 98 -6.86 0.15 1.23
C SER A 98 -6.35 -0.33 -0.13
N LYS A 99 -5.12 0.06 -0.47
CA LYS A 99 -4.52 -0.16 -1.79
C LYS A 99 -4.58 -1.62 -2.25
N PRO A 100 -4.31 -2.65 -1.41
CA PRO A 100 -4.30 -4.04 -1.86
C PRO A 100 -5.64 -4.58 -2.35
N TRP A 101 -6.76 -4.16 -1.75
CA TRP A 101 -8.10 -4.60 -2.17
C TRP A 101 -8.79 -3.63 -3.13
N PHE A 102 -8.32 -2.38 -3.22
CA PHE A 102 -8.90 -1.38 -4.12
C PHE A 102 -8.23 -1.36 -5.51
N ARG A 103 -6.89 -1.41 -5.58
CA ARG A 103 -6.16 -1.33 -6.84
C ARG A 103 -5.92 -2.71 -7.44
N LYS A 104 -6.12 -2.81 -8.76
CA LYS A 104 -5.56 -3.91 -9.55
C LYS A 104 -4.04 -3.91 -9.42
N ASN A 105 -3.45 -5.09 -9.28
CA ASN A 105 -2.01 -5.28 -9.16
C ASN A 105 -1.54 -6.47 -10.02
N LEU A 106 -0.25 -6.50 -10.32
CA LEU A 106 0.46 -7.72 -10.70
C LEU A 106 1.00 -8.35 -9.41
N SER A 107 0.58 -9.59 -9.12
CA SER A 107 1.16 -10.37 -8.03
C SER A 107 2.36 -11.15 -8.56
N VAL A 108 3.52 -10.99 -7.92
CA VAL A 108 4.75 -11.72 -8.25
C VAL A 108 5.09 -12.64 -7.11
N HIS A 109 5.20 -13.93 -7.43
CA HIS A 109 5.68 -14.97 -6.53
C HIS A 109 7.12 -15.31 -6.90
N LEU A 110 8.05 -14.78 -6.14
CA LEU A 110 9.48 -14.87 -6.42
C LEU A 110 10.12 -15.90 -5.49
N THR A 111 10.70 -16.96 -6.04
CA THR A 111 11.53 -17.91 -5.28
C THR A 111 12.99 -17.55 -5.43
N ILE A 112 13.66 -17.24 -4.31
CA ILE A 112 15.10 -16.93 -4.28
C ILE A 112 15.79 -17.57 -3.09
N ALA A 113 17.06 -17.93 -3.28
CA ALA A 113 17.91 -18.47 -2.22
C ALA A 113 19.24 -17.69 -2.16
N PRO A 114 19.34 -16.63 -1.34
CA PRO A 114 20.61 -15.92 -1.15
C PRO A 114 21.65 -16.89 -0.59
N GLU A 115 22.76 -17.13 -1.32
CA GLU A 115 23.74 -18.17 -0.96
C GLU A 115 24.28 -18.03 0.47
N GLY A 116 24.55 -16.80 0.93
CA GLY A 116 25.01 -16.55 2.30
C GLY A 116 24.02 -16.93 3.40
N LEU A 117 22.74 -17.10 3.06
CA LEU A 117 21.70 -17.57 3.96
C LEU A 117 21.23 -18.98 3.64
N TYR A 118 21.59 -19.56 2.50
CA TYR A 118 21.07 -20.85 2.06
C TYR A 118 21.74 -22.01 2.80
N ILE A 119 20.93 -22.98 3.25
CA ILE A 119 21.37 -24.24 3.86
C ILE A 119 21.02 -25.38 2.90
N PRO A 120 22.00 -25.90 2.13
CA PRO A 120 21.75 -26.97 1.16
C PRO A 120 21.18 -28.25 1.77
N ALA A 121 21.57 -28.58 3.00
CA ALA A 121 21.16 -29.83 3.66
C ALA A 121 19.63 -29.96 3.83
N ASN A 122 18.95 -28.83 4.04
CA ASN A 122 17.51 -28.81 4.32
C ASN A 122 16.71 -28.03 3.26
N ASN A 123 17.38 -27.55 2.20
CA ASN A 123 16.80 -26.69 1.17
C ASN A 123 16.05 -25.47 1.73
N ASN A 124 16.63 -24.82 2.75
CA ASN A 124 16.01 -23.73 3.52
C ASN A 124 16.98 -22.58 3.70
N LEU A 125 16.47 -21.41 4.11
CA LEU A 125 17.29 -20.29 4.58
C LEU A 125 17.54 -20.38 6.09
N ARG A 126 18.72 -19.94 6.52
CA ARG A 126 19.13 -19.83 7.93
C ARG A 126 18.24 -18.89 8.74
N MET A 127 17.72 -17.85 8.11
CA MET A 127 16.84 -16.86 8.72
C MET A 127 15.97 -16.21 7.65
N SER A 128 14.78 -15.75 8.05
CA SER A 128 13.96 -14.87 7.22
C SER A 128 14.64 -13.52 7.08
N ASP A 129 14.47 -12.88 5.92
CA ASP A 129 15.11 -11.60 5.65
C ASP A 129 14.31 -10.76 4.66
N THR A 130 14.57 -9.46 4.65
CA THR A 130 13.89 -8.48 3.82
C THR A 130 14.62 -8.27 2.50
N ILE A 131 13.88 -8.32 1.39
CA ILE A 131 14.36 -7.94 0.06
C ILE A 131 13.62 -6.73 -0.50
N HIS A 132 14.32 -6.00 -1.35
CA HIS A 132 13.75 -5.00 -2.23
C HIS A 132 13.80 -5.52 -3.66
N VAL A 133 12.66 -5.54 -4.34
CA VAL A 133 12.55 -5.96 -5.73
C VAL A 133 12.07 -4.79 -6.57
N TYR A 134 12.78 -4.53 -7.66
CA TYR A 134 12.49 -3.47 -8.61
C TYR A 134 12.09 -4.08 -9.95
N LEU A 135 10.99 -3.61 -10.52
CA LEU A 135 10.65 -3.85 -11.91
C LEU A 135 11.32 -2.80 -12.77
N ARG A 136 12.13 -3.23 -13.74
CA ARG A 136 12.87 -2.35 -14.64
C ARG A 136 12.47 -2.55 -16.09
N ARG A 137 12.52 -1.48 -16.88
CA ARG A 137 12.39 -1.57 -18.35
C ARG A 137 13.40 -2.56 -18.92
N ASN A 138 13.10 -3.19 -20.05
CA ASN A 138 14.01 -4.12 -20.73
C ASN A 138 14.97 -3.44 -21.73
N PHE A 139 15.02 -2.10 -21.75
CA PHE A 139 15.89 -1.30 -22.60
C PHE A 139 16.65 -0.26 -21.77
N MET A 140 17.86 0.10 -22.20
CA MET A 140 18.72 1.07 -21.52
C MET A 140 18.02 2.45 -21.47
N PRO A 141 18.03 3.18 -20.34
CA PRO A 141 18.83 2.98 -19.12
C PRO A 141 18.21 2.07 -18.04
N PHE A 142 17.28 1.18 -18.40
CA PHE A 142 16.62 0.23 -17.51
C PHE A 142 15.93 0.91 -16.31
N GLU A 143 15.18 1.97 -16.60
CA GLU A 143 14.44 2.76 -15.61
C GLU A 143 13.56 1.89 -14.70
N ILE A 144 13.49 2.27 -13.42
CA ILE A 144 12.61 1.63 -12.44
C ILE A 144 11.17 2.05 -12.74
N VAL A 145 10.32 1.06 -12.94
CA VAL A 145 8.89 1.24 -13.22
C VAL A 145 8.06 1.10 -11.96
N ASP A 146 8.40 0.12 -11.13
CA ASP A 146 7.76 -0.10 -9.83
C ASP A 146 8.71 -0.82 -8.87
N SER A 147 8.36 -0.84 -7.58
CA SER A 147 9.16 -1.51 -6.55
C SER A 147 8.28 -2.12 -5.48
N GLY A 148 8.79 -3.19 -4.87
CA GLY A 148 8.14 -3.88 -3.76
C GLY A 148 9.18 -4.30 -2.72
N THR A 149 8.76 -4.31 -1.46
CA THR A 149 9.57 -4.81 -0.35
C THR A 149 8.79 -5.93 0.32
N THR A 150 9.43 -7.06 0.58
CA THR A 150 8.79 -8.21 1.23
C THR A 150 9.82 -9.02 2.01
N VAL A 151 9.33 -9.87 2.91
CA VAL A 151 10.15 -10.79 3.68
C VAL A 151 10.13 -12.16 3.02
N ILE A 152 11.30 -12.77 2.85
CA ILE A 152 11.42 -14.16 2.38
C ILE A 152 11.38 -15.08 3.59
N GLY A 153 10.51 -16.09 3.53
CA GLY A 153 10.42 -17.13 4.57
C GLY A 153 11.56 -18.14 4.50
N THR A 154 11.93 -18.72 5.64
CA THR A 154 13.02 -19.71 5.74
C THR A 154 12.75 -21.02 5.02
N SER A 155 11.50 -21.48 4.98
CA SER A 155 11.14 -22.81 4.48
C SER A 155 10.66 -22.84 3.04
N SER A 156 9.96 -21.79 2.59
CA SER A 156 9.42 -21.72 1.23
C SER A 156 10.34 -20.98 0.26
N MET A 157 11.32 -20.21 0.75
CA MET A 157 12.15 -19.31 -0.06
C MET A 157 11.33 -18.35 -0.94
N LEU A 158 10.05 -18.15 -0.59
CA LEU A 158 9.07 -17.45 -1.39
C LEU A 158 8.91 -16.02 -0.88
N ALA A 159 8.98 -15.09 -1.82
CA ALA A 159 8.69 -13.67 -1.66
C ALA A 159 7.46 -13.32 -2.49
N ASN A 160 6.39 -12.87 -1.81
CA ASN A 160 5.17 -12.40 -2.46
C ASN A 160 5.20 -10.88 -2.54
N LEU A 161 5.06 -10.33 -3.74
CA LEU A 161 5.09 -8.89 -4.01
C LEU A 161 3.89 -8.49 -4.86
N ASN A 162 3.38 -7.27 -4.64
CA ASN A 162 2.33 -6.68 -5.46
C ASN A 162 2.86 -5.39 -6.11
N PHE A 163 2.81 -5.33 -7.44
CA PHE A 163 3.17 -4.17 -8.24
C PHE A 163 1.91 -3.51 -8.81
N TYR A 164 1.79 -2.20 -8.66
CA TYR A 164 0.58 -1.44 -8.97
C TYR A 164 0.74 -0.46 -10.14
N ASN A 165 1.98 -0.20 -10.57
CA ASN A 165 2.31 0.81 -11.58
C ASN A 165 2.90 0.19 -12.87
N VAL A 166 2.64 -1.10 -13.11
CA VAL A 166 3.14 -1.85 -14.27
C VAL A 166 2.09 -1.96 -15.37
N THR A 167 2.53 -1.92 -16.62
CA THR A 167 1.70 -2.23 -17.81
C THR A 167 2.18 -3.52 -18.45
N ASN A 168 1.36 -4.15 -19.30
CA ASN A 168 1.78 -5.35 -20.03
C ASN A 168 3.07 -5.09 -20.82
N GLY A 169 4.01 -6.04 -20.77
CA GLY A 169 5.26 -5.96 -21.51
C GLY A 169 6.39 -6.72 -20.84
N THR A 170 7.58 -6.58 -21.40
CA THR A 170 8.77 -7.30 -20.93
C THR A 170 9.59 -6.44 -19.99
N TYR A 171 9.92 -6.98 -18.81
CA TYR A 171 10.64 -6.27 -17.74
C TYR A 171 11.72 -7.14 -17.12
N TYR A 172 12.71 -6.51 -16.51
CA TYR A 172 13.63 -7.21 -15.61
C TYR A 172 13.15 -7.10 -14.16
N LEU A 173 13.35 -8.16 -13.39
CA LEU A 173 13.26 -8.11 -11.93
C LEU A 173 14.68 -7.92 -11.39
N GLN A 174 14.94 -6.81 -10.72
CA GLN A 174 16.19 -6.57 -9.98
C GLN A 174 15.93 -6.78 -8.49
N ILE A 175 16.66 -7.69 -7.87
CA ILE A 175 16.56 -8.05 -6.47
C ILE A 175 17.77 -7.46 -5.75
N ARG A 176 17.50 -6.75 -4.65
CA ARG A 176 18.50 -6.26 -3.70
C ARG A 176 18.22 -6.83 -2.32
N HIS A 177 19.26 -7.34 -1.69
CA HIS A 177 19.20 -7.97 -0.38
C HIS A 177 20.38 -7.51 0.47
N ARG A 178 20.12 -6.74 1.53
CA ARG A 178 21.16 -6.12 2.38
C ARG A 178 22.27 -5.45 1.54
N ASN A 179 23.53 -5.70 1.91
CA ASN A 179 24.74 -5.27 1.22
C ASN A 179 25.21 -6.31 0.18
N SER A 180 24.34 -7.23 -0.25
CA SER A 180 24.66 -8.19 -1.32
C SER A 180 24.70 -7.50 -2.68
N ILE A 181 25.48 -8.08 -3.58
CA ILE A 181 25.43 -7.79 -5.01
C ILE A 181 23.99 -8.02 -5.50
N GLU A 182 23.52 -7.11 -6.35
CA GLU A 182 22.18 -7.18 -6.93
C GLU A 182 22.07 -8.30 -7.95
N THR A 183 20.93 -8.98 -7.97
CA THR A 183 20.65 -10.09 -8.89
C THR A 183 19.49 -9.71 -9.79
N TRP A 184 19.62 -9.99 -11.08
CA TRP A 184 18.60 -9.68 -12.08
C TRP A 184 17.95 -10.97 -12.59
N SER A 185 16.71 -10.89 -13.08
CA SER A 185 16.08 -11.97 -13.83
C SER A 185 16.83 -12.26 -15.13
N ARG A 186 16.54 -13.41 -15.76
CA ARG A 186 17.18 -13.89 -16.99
C ARG A 186 17.32 -12.81 -18.07
N ASN A 187 18.37 -12.92 -18.86
CA ASN A 187 18.61 -12.05 -20.00
C ASN A 187 17.42 -12.09 -20.98
N GLY A 188 17.05 -10.93 -21.52
CA GLY A 188 15.86 -10.75 -22.36
C GLY A 188 14.59 -10.35 -21.60
N GLY A 189 14.60 -10.49 -20.26
CA GLY A 189 13.50 -10.09 -19.38
C GLY A 189 12.33 -11.07 -19.35
N GLU A 190 11.33 -10.71 -18.56
CA GLU A 190 10.11 -11.49 -18.34
C GLU A 190 8.89 -10.75 -18.85
N ASN A 191 8.03 -11.45 -19.59
CA ASN A 191 6.78 -10.88 -20.06
C ASN A 191 5.75 -10.88 -18.91
N LEU A 192 5.40 -9.70 -18.43
CA LEU A 192 4.49 -9.49 -17.31
C LEU A 192 3.12 -9.04 -17.84
N ILE A 193 2.05 -9.62 -17.28
CA ILE A 193 0.66 -9.29 -17.62
C ILE A 193 0.02 -8.61 -16.41
N PHE A 194 -0.30 -7.32 -16.55
CA PHE A 194 -0.86 -6.53 -15.46
C PHE A 194 -2.24 -7.03 -15.01
N GLY A 195 -2.37 -7.30 -13.71
CA GLY A 195 -3.57 -7.93 -13.15
C GLY A 195 -3.50 -9.44 -12.99
N GLY A 196 -2.41 -10.07 -13.44
CA GLY A 196 -2.18 -11.49 -13.30
C GLY A 196 -1.30 -11.85 -12.11
N ILE A 197 -1.03 -13.15 -12.02
CA ILE A 197 0.01 -13.72 -11.15
C ILE A 197 1.19 -14.08 -12.05
N PHE A 198 2.40 -13.78 -11.60
CA PHE A 198 3.65 -14.15 -12.25
C PHE A 198 4.56 -14.89 -11.26
N ASP A 199 4.77 -16.17 -11.51
CA ASP A 199 5.67 -17.00 -10.72
C ASP A 199 7.07 -17.00 -11.34
N TYR A 200 8.09 -16.68 -10.54
CA TYR A 200 9.48 -16.68 -10.97
C TYR A 200 10.38 -17.43 -10.00
N ASN A 201 11.15 -18.39 -10.52
CA ASN A 201 12.07 -19.17 -9.71
C ASN A 201 13.52 -18.99 -10.17
N MET A 202 14.28 -18.21 -9.41
CA MET A 202 15.71 -17.96 -9.65
C MET A 202 16.61 -19.14 -9.30
N THR A 203 16.13 -20.10 -8.51
CA THR A 203 16.92 -21.28 -8.10
C THR A 203 16.80 -22.44 -9.09
N SER A 204 15.98 -22.31 -10.13
CA SER A 204 15.66 -23.39 -11.06
C SER A 204 16.81 -23.75 -12.02
N SER A 205 17.62 -22.77 -12.43
CA SER A 205 18.83 -23.01 -13.24
C SER A 205 19.81 -21.83 -13.16
N ALA A 206 21.07 -22.03 -13.55
CA ALA A 206 22.05 -20.94 -13.62
C ALA A 206 21.69 -19.83 -14.62
N GLY A 207 20.75 -20.07 -15.54
CA GLY A 207 20.33 -19.09 -16.56
C GLY A 207 19.14 -18.21 -16.15
N THR A 208 18.51 -18.47 -15.00
CA THR A 208 17.34 -17.70 -14.51
C THR A 208 17.72 -16.55 -13.58
N ALA A 209 19.01 -16.37 -13.31
CA ALA A 209 19.56 -15.21 -12.64
C ALA A 209 20.75 -14.69 -13.43
N TYR A 210 20.80 -13.38 -13.66
CA TYR A 210 21.91 -12.69 -14.31
C TYR A 210 22.45 -11.59 -13.41
N GLY A 211 23.75 -11.32 -13.48
CA GLY A 211 24.40 -10.27 -12.72
C GLY A 211 25.48 -10.80 -11.78
N ILE A 212 26.72 -10.82 -12.29
CA ILE A 212 27.94 -10.54 -11.51
C ILE A 212 28.45 -9.22 -12.10
N ILE A 213 28.22 -8.11 -11.42
CA ILE A 213 28.94 -6.84 -11.64
C ILE A 213 29.22 -6.22 -10.29
#